data_AF-A0A2W4UD27-F1
#
_entry.id   AF-A0A2W4UD27-F1
#
_cell.length_a   1.000
_cell.length_b   1.000
_cell.length_c   1.000
_cell.angle_alpha   90.00
_cell.angle_beta   90.00
_cell.angle_gamma   90.00
#
_symmetry.space_group_name_H-M   'P 1'
#
loop_
_entity.id
_entity.type
_entity.pdbx_description
1 polymer ?
#
loop_
_entity_poly.entity_id
_entity_poly.type
_entity_poly.pdbx_seq_one_letter_code
_entity_poly.pdbx_strand_id
1 'polypeptide(L)'
;MVLAVSLLAAFAFVLIGPILNLALWSVAERWYTPYKLPVTYGTRYWEQVFRPTGDAMASLSTSVWIAVLTVVFALALSIPAGYALARLKLPMRALFMLMFLLPQAFPSVAIYINVARIFYQLGINGTVFAVVLVHATHGLVFSVWIAAAAFAAVD
;
A
#
# COMPACT_ATOMS: atom_id res chain seq x y z
N MET A 1 15.01 34.99 -0.35
CA MET A 1 14.44 34.46 0.92
C MET A 1 12.91 34.34 0.85
N VAL A 2 12.17 35.42 0.56
CA VAL A 2 10.69 35.40 0.48
C VAL A 2 10.15 34.37 -0.53
N LEU A 3 10.69 34.34 -1.76
CA LEU A 3 10.27 33.37 -2.79
C LEU A 3 10.43 31.91 -2.35
N ALA A 4 11.56 31.57 -1.72
CA ALA A 4 11.83 30.21 -1.26
C ALA A 4 10.85 29.79 -0.15
N VAL A 5 10.56 30.70 0.79
CA VAL A 5 9.56 30.47 1.85
C VAL A 5 8.17 30.27 1.26
N SER A 6 7.77 31.10 0.29
CA SER A 6 6.48 30.96 -0.39
C SER A 6 6.37 29.65 -1.16
N LEU A 7 7.43 29.23 -1.86
CA LEU A 7 7.45 27.94 -2.56
C LEU A 7 7.37 26.76 -1.60
N LEU A 8 8.10 26.82 -0.48
CA LEU A 8 8.04 25.78 0.55
C LEU A 8 6.65 25.70 1.18
N ALA A 9 6.02 26.84 1.46
CA ALA A 9 4.66 26.90 1.99
C ALA A 9 3.63 26.34 1.00
N ALA A 10 3.75 26.67 -0.29
CA ALA A 10 2.89 26.11 -1.33
C ALA A 10 3.07 24.59 -1.46
N PHE A 11 4.32 24.10 -1.44
CA PHE A 11 4.62 22.67 -1.46
C PHE A 11 4.03 21.95 -0.23
N ALA A 12 4.22 22.52 0.96
CA ALA A 12 3.64 21.99 2.19
C ALA A 12 2.11 21.96 2.12
N PHE A 13 1.47 23.01 1.59
CA PHE A 13 0.02 23.05 1.42
C PHE A 13 -0.47 21.98 0.43
N VAL A 14 0.23 21.76 -0.68
CA VAL A 14 -0.13 20.71 -1.65
C VAL A 14 -0.05 19.31 -1.02
N LEU A 15 0.94 19.08 -0.16
CA LEU A 15 1.12 17.78 0.51
C LEU A 15 0.16 17.58 1.69
N ILE A 16 0.03 18.60 2.54
CA ILE A 16 -0.62 18.51 3.86
C ILE A 16 -2.09 18.96 3.78
N GLY A 17 -2.42 19.89 2.87
CA GLY A 17 -3.77 20.45 2.72
C GLY A 17 -4.87 19.40 2.54
N PRO A 18 -4.73 18.40 1.64
CA PRO A 18 -5.70 17.33 1.50
C PRO A 18 -5.88 16.50 2.78
N ILE A 19 -4.80 16.25 3.53
CA ILE A 19 -4.83 15.49 4.79
C ILE A 19 -5.53 16.31 5.87
N LEU A 20 -5.24 17.60 5.96
CA LEU A 20 -5.94 18.51 6.88
C LEU A 20 -7.43 18.62 6.54
N ASN A 21 -7.77 18.64 5.25
CA ASN A 21 -9.16 18.61 4.82
C ASN A 21 -9.84 17.30 5.26
N LEU A 22 -9.20 16.14 5.06
CA LEU A 22 -9.73 14.86 5.55
C LEU A 22 -9.88 14.84 7.08
N ALA A 23 -8.91 15.38 7.81
CA ALA A 23 -8.99 15.50 9.27
C ALA A 23 -10.16 16.39 9.70
N LEU A 24 -10.38 17.52 9.00
CA LEU A 24 -11.51 18.40 9.23
C LEU A 24 -12.84 17.69 8.95
N TRP A 25 -12.93 16.93 7.85
CA TRP A 25 -14.12 16.12 7.52
C TRP A 25 -14.41 15.03 8.55
N SER A 26 -13.39 14.50 9.24
CA SER A 26 -13.58 13.47 10.27
C SER A 26 -14.38 13.95 11.49
N VAL A 27 -14.39 15.26 11.74
CA VAL A 27 -15.12 15.91 12.86
C VAL A 27 -16.28 16.80 12.39
N ALA A 28 -16.46 16.94 11.07
CA ALA A 28 -17.50 17.79 10.48
C ALA A 28 -18.84 17.04 10.42
N GLU A 29 -19.69 17.21 11.42
CA GLU A 29 -20.99 16.51 11.46
C GLU A 29 -22.02 17.11 10.49
N ARG A 30 -21.98 18.44 10.31
CA ARG A 30 -22.83 19.15 9.36
C ARG A 30 -21.99 20.13 8.55
N TRP A 31 -21.88 19.85 7.25
CA TRP A 31 -21.20 20.72 6.30
C TRP A 31 -21.98 20.71 4.99
N TYR A 32 -22.79 21.74 4.78
CA TYR A 32 -23.63 21.91 3.60
C TYR A 32 -23.45 23.31 3.02
N THR A 33 -23.78 23.46 1.75
CA THR A 33 -23.71 24.74 1.04
C THR A 33 -24.71 25.74 1.66
N PRO A 34 -24.36 27.04 1.86
CA PRO A 34 -23.21 27.76 1.31
C PRO A 34 -22.02 27.93 2.30
N TYR A 35 -21.96 27.19 3.40
CA TYR A 35 -20.93 27.39 4.43
C TYR A 35 -19.56 26.89 3.98
N LYS A 36 -18.53 27.75 4.11
CA LYS A 36 -17.13 27.42 3.77
C LYS A 36 -16.47 26.47 4.75
N LEU A 37 -16.97 26.39 5.99
CA LEU A 37 -16.48 25.54 7.06
C LEU A 37 -17.65 24.76 7.68
N PRO A 38 -17.37 23.66 8.42
CA PRO A 38 -18.40 22.92 9.13
C PRO A 38 -19.24 23.84 10.03
N VAL A 39 -20.55 23.65 9.94
CA VAL A 39 -21.54 24.35 10.78
C VAL A 39 -21.58 23.72 12.17
N THR A 40 -21.27 22.43 12.28
CA THR A 40 -21.22 21.70 13.54
C THR A 40 -20.04 20.75 13.54
N TYR A 41 -19.25 20.82 14.60
CA TYR A 41 -18.14 19.94 14.89
C TYR A 41 -18.56 18.95 15.97
N GLY A 42 -18.08 17.71 15.89
CA GLY A 42 -18.34 16.70 16.91
C GLY A 42 -17.64 15.38 16.64
N THR A 43 -17.89 14.42 17.52
CA THR A 43 -17.21 13.11 17.57
C THR A 43 -18.08 11.95 17.10
N ARG A 44 -19.31 12.21 16.62
CA ARG A 44 -20.29 11.16 16.29
C ARG A 44 -19.75 10.07 15.37
N TYR A 45 -18.97 10.42 14.35
CA TYR A 45 -18.39 9.44 13.43
C TYR A 45 -17.30 8.58 14.09
N TRP A 46 -16.47 9.17 14.94
CA TRP A 46 -15.49 8.44 15.73
C TRP A 46 -16.16 7.50 16.73
N GLU A 47 -17.22 7.95 17.40
CA GLU A 47 -18.04 7.09 18.25
C GLU A 47 -18.64 5.93 17.46
N GLN A 48 -19.13 6.17 16.24
CA GLN A 48 -19.64 5.12 15.36
C GLN A 48 -18.55 4.11 14.96
N VAL A 49 -17.32 4.56 14.72
CA VAL A 49 -16.17 3.71 14.39
C VAL A 49 -15.74 2.85 15.59
N PHE A 50 -15.77 3.40 16.81
CA PHE A 50 -15.35 2.68 18.02
C PHE A 50 -16.47 1.92 18.73
N ARG A 51 -17.72 2.03 18.26
CA ARG A 51 -18.85 1.28 18.81
C ARG A 51 -18.63 -0.22 18.65
N PRO A 52 -18.90 -1.05 19.68
CA PRO A 52 -18.78 -2.51 19.59
C PRO A 52 -19.68 -3.14 18.52
N THR A 53 -20.77 -2.48 18.15
CA THR A 53 -21.67 -2.91 17.07
C THR A 53 -21.16 -2.54 15.67
N GLY A 54 -20.06 -1.78 15.57
CA GLY A 54 -19.44 -1.41 14.31
C GLY A 54 -18.32 -2.39 13.92
N ASP A 55 -18.28 -2.78 12.65
CA ASP A 55 -17.24 -3.67 12.11
C ASP A 55 -15.92 -2.95 11.79
N ALA A 56 -15.81 -1.65 12.06
CA ALA A 56 -14.65 -0.85 11.67
C ALA A 56 -13.36 -1.31 12.36
N MET A 57 -13.39 -1.60 13.67
CA MET A 57 -12.22 -2.09 14.41
C MET A 57 -11.82 -3.51 13.99
N ALA A 58 -12.79 -4.38 13.73
CA ALA A 58 -12.53 -5.72 13.21
C ALA A 58 -11.88 -5.65 11.81
N SER A 59 -12.42 -4.81 10.92
CA SER A 59 -11.88 -4.59 9.58
C SER A 59 -10.46 -4.00 9.60
N LEU A 60 -10.20 -3.06 10.52
CA LEU A 60 -8.86 -2.52 10.75
C LEU A 60 -7.89 -3.62 11.20
N SER A 61 -8.29 -4.45 12.16
CA SER A 61 -7.49 -5.58 12.64
C SER A 61 -7.17 -6.57 11.51
N THR A 62 -8.16 -6.96 10.72
CA THR A 62 -7.96 -7.82 9.54
C THR A 62 -7.00 -7.19 8.53
N SER A 63 -7.12 -5.88 8.28
CA SER A 63 -6.24 -5.16 7.35
C SER A 63 -4.79 -5.10 7.83
N VAL A 64 -4.58 -4.82 9.12
CA VAL A 64 -3.25 -4.84 9.74
C VAL A 64 -2.66 -6.24 9.67
N TRP A 65 -3.47 -7.27 9.94
CA TRP A 65 -3.01 -8.66 9.88
C TRP A 65 -2.60 -9.08 8.48
N ILE A 66 -3.41 -8.74 7.47
CA ILE A 66 -3.06 -8.93 6.05
C ILE A 66 -1.75 -8.21 5.71
N ALA A 67 -1.59 -6.95 6.14
CA ALA A 67 -0.39 -6.16 5.85
C ALA A 67 0.87 -6.80 6.45
N VAL A 68 0.83 -7.21 7.71
CA VAL A 68 1.97 -7.88 8.38
C VAL A 68 2.32 -9.18 7.68
N LEU A 69 1.33 -10.04 7.40
CA LEU A 69 1.57 -11.31 6.71
C LEU A 69 2.13 -11.11 5.30
N THR A 70 1.65 -10.09 4.59
CA THR A 70 2.16 -9.69 3.27
C THR A 70 3.62 -9.29 3.35
N VAL A 71 4.00 -8.45 4.32
CA VAL A 71 5.38 -8.00 4.50
C VAL A 71 6.29 -9.18 4.82
N VAL A 72 5.90 -10.04 5.77
CA VAL A 72 6.66 -11.24 6.15
C VAL A 72 6.87 -12.15 4.94
N PHE A 73 5.80 -12.45 4.19
CA PHE A 73 5.87 -13.30 3.02
C PHE A 73 6.75 -12.69 1.91
N ALA A 74 6.58 -11.39 1.64
CA ALA A 74 7.36 -10.69 0.63
C ALA A 74 8.85 -10.67 0.98
N LEU A 75 9.20 -10.39 2.24
CA LEU A 75 10.59 -10.38 2.72
C LEU A 75 11.22 -11.77 2.70
N ALA A 76 10.48 -12.80 3.12
CA ALA A 76 10.95 -14.19 3.10
C ALA A 76 11.40 -14.64 1.71
N LEU A 77 10.77 -14.13 0.65
CA LEU A 77 11.14 -14.40 -0.74
C LEU A 77 12.17 -13.39 -1.28
N SER A 78 12.00 -12.10 -0.97
CA SER A 78 12.81 -11.05 -1.59
C SER A 78 14.23 -10.95 -1.03
N ILE A 79 14.43 -11.29 0.25
CA ILE A 79 15.75 -11.31 0.87
C ILE A 79 16.68 -12.32 0.18
N PRO A 80 16.35 -13.63 0.09
CA PRO A 80 17.24 -14.58 -0.58
C PRO A 80 17.38 -14.29 -2.08
N ALA A 81 16.30 -13.88 -2.77
CA ALA A 81 16.36 -13.51 -4.17
C ALA A 81 17.26 -12.28 -4.41
N GLY A 82 17.12 -11.23 -3.59
CA GLY A 82 17.93 -10.02 -3.64
C GLY A 82 19.40 -10.31 -3.36
N TYR A 83 19.69 -11.14 -2.35
CA TYR A 83 21.05 -11.58 -2.05
C TYR A 83 21.68 -12.33 -3.22
N ALA A 84 20.96 -13.31 -3.79
CA ALA A 84 21.43 -14.06 -4.94
C ALA A 84 21.73 -13.13 -6.14
N LEU A 85 20.83 -12.18 -6.43
CA LEU A 85 21.00 -11.20 -7.49
C LEU A 85 22.15 -10.21 -7.26
N ALA A 86 22.47 -9.89 -6.00
CA ALA A 86 23.52 -8.94 -5.66
C ALA A 86 24.91 -9.56 -5.56
N ARG A 87 25.01 -10.76 -4.98
CA ARG A 87 26.29 -11.36 -4.56
C ARG A 87 26.71 -12.60 -5.34
N LEU A 88 25.76 -13.35 -5.88
CA LEU A 88 26.08 -14.57 -6.61
C LEU A 88 26.32 -14.26 -8.10
N LYS A 89 27.19 -15.05 -8.72
CA LYS A 89 27.43 -15.00 -10.17
C LYS A 89 26.27 -15.70 -10.90
N LEU A 90 25.13 -15.02 -10.99
CA LEU A 90 23.96 -15.53 -11.68
C LEU A 90 24.09 -15.33 -13.20
N PRO A 91 24.09 -16.41 -14.01
CA PRO A 91 23.93 -16.27 -15.45
C PRO A 91 22.56 -15.62 -15.73
N MET A 92 22.50 -14.71 -16.69
CA MET A 92 21.26 -14.00 -17.08
C MET A 92 20.61 -13.14 -15.97
N ARG A 93 21.40 -12.59 -15.03
CA ARG A 93 20.92 -11.66 -13.99
C ARG A 93 19.94 -10.59 -14.53
N ALA A 94 20.26 -9.98 -15.67
CA ALA A 94 19.44 -8.95 -16.29
C ALA A 94 18.05 -9.48 -16.71
N LEU A 95 17.96 -10.72 -17.19
CA LEU A 95 16.69 -11.36 -17.54
C LEU A 95 15.84 -11.60 -16.29
N PHE A 96 16.42 -12.10 -15.20
CA PHE A 96 15.70 -12.26 -13.93
C PHE A 96 15.17 -10.93 -13.40
N MET A 97 16.00 -9.89 -13.42
CA MET A 97 15.58 -8.53 -13.06
C MET A 97 14.44 -8.01 -13.93
N LEU A 98 14.48 -8.26 -15.25
CA LEU A 98 13.41 -7.92 -16.18
C LEU A 98 12.12 -8.69 -15.89
N MET A 99 12.20 -10.00 -15.59
CA MET A 99 11.02 -10.82 -15.28
C MET A 99 10.26 -10.30 -14.06
N PHE A 100 10.96 -9.79 -13.03
CA PHE A 100 10.30 -9.14 -11.89
C PHE A 100 9.51 -7.88 -12.29
N LEU A 101 9.92 -7.17 -13.34
CA LEU A 101 9.24 -5.96 -13.82
C LEU A 101 8.05 -6.26 -14.74
N LEU A 102 8.02 -7.42 -15.40
CA LEU A 102 6.98 -7.78 -16.39
C LEU A 102 5.54 -7.64 -15.86
N PRO A 103 5.19 -8.06 -14.62
CA PRO A 103 3.82 -7.88 -14.12
C PRO A 103 3.36 -6.43 -14.11
N GLN A 104 4.28 -5.46 -14.00
CA GLN A 104 3.94 -4.02 -13.98
C GLN A 104 3.79 -3.44 -15.39
N ALA A 105 4.24 -4.14 -16.44
CA ALA A 105 4.12 -3.70 -17.82
C ALA A 105 2.71 -3.92 -18.40
N PHE A 106 1.91 -4.79 -17.78
CA PHE A 106 0.55 -5.07 -18.20
C PHE A 106 -0.47 -4.29 -17.35
N PRO A 107 -1.66 -3.99 -17.90
CA PRO A 107 -2.74 -3.39 -17.12
C PRO A 107 -3.12 -4.26 -15.92
N SER A 108 -3.16 -3.67 -14.72
CA SER A 108 -3.44 -4.37 -13.46
C SER A 108 -4.79 -5.11 -13.47
N VAL A 109 -5.80 -4.53 -14.11
CA VAL A 109 -7.15 -5.14 -14.23
C VAL A 109 -7.08 -6.49 -14.95
N ALA A 110 -6.31 -6.61 -16.03
CA ALA A 110 -6.18 -7.86 -16.78
C ALA A 110 -5.49 -8.95 -15.94
N ILE A 111 -4.50 -8.57 -15.13
CA ILE A 111 -3.85 -9.50 -14.20
C ILE A 111 -4.84 -9.98 -13.15
N TYR A 112 -5.59 -9.07 -12.51
CA TYR A 112 -6.53 -9.44 -11.44
C TYR A 112 -7.66 -10.35 -11.91
N ILE A 113 -8.17 -10.19 -13.13
CA ILE A 113 -9.19 -11.09 -13.68
C ILE A 113 -8.64 -12.52 -13.77
N ASN A 114 -7.40 -12.69 -14.24
CA ASN A 114 -6.76 -14.00 -14.36
C ASN A 114 -6.42 -14.60 -12.98
N VAL A 115 -5.90 -13.78 -12.06
CA VAL A 115 -5.62 -14.24 -10.68
C VAL A 115 -6.91 -14.66 -9.98
N ALA A 116 -7.99 -13.89 -10.11
CA ALA A 116 -9.29 -14.26 -9.56
C ALA A 116 -9.75 -15.61 -10.11
N ARG A 117 -9.69 -15.83 -11.44
CA ARG A 117 -10.01 -17.13 -12.05
C ARG A 117 -9.21 -18.28 -11.42
N ILE A 118 -7.90 -18.11 -11.26
CA ILE A 118 -7.03 -19.13 -10.64
C ILE A 118 -7.47 -19.39 -9.18
N PHE A 119 -7.74 -18.35 -8.41
CA PHE A 119 -8.14 -18.49 -7.01
C PHE A 119 -9.53 -19.13 -6.85
N TYR A 120 -10.45 -18.87 -7.77
CA TYR A 120 -11.73 -19.58 -7.82
C TYR A 120 -11.53 -21.07 -8.12
N GLN A 121 -10.67 -21.42 -9.08
CA GLN A 121 -10.36 -22.81 -9.40
C GLN A 121 -9.70 -23.56 -8.24
N LEU A 122 -8.83 -22.88 -7.49
CA LEU A 122 -8.18 -23.42 -6.30
C LEU A 122 -9.07 -23.41 -5.04
N GLY A 123 -10.24 -22.77 -5.09
CA GLY A 123 -11.16 -22.67 -3.95
C GLY A 123 -10.66 -21.78 -2.80
N ILE A 124 -9.62 -20.96 -3.01
CA ILE A 124 -9.03 -20.08 -1.98
C ILE A 124 -9.58 -18.65 -2.01
N ASN A 125 -10.52 -18.35 -2.91
CA ASN A 125 -11.13 -17.03 -3.03
C ASN A 125 -11.80 -16.59 -1.72
N GLY A 126 -11.74 -15.28 -1.43
CA GLY A 126 -12.36 -14.70 -0.22
C GLY A 126 -11.61 -14.99 1.08
N THR A 127 -10.41 -15.58 1.02
CA THR A 127 -9.58 -15.86 2.21
C THR A 127 -8.50 -14.81 2.42
N VAL A 128 -8.05 -14.64 3.68
CA VAL A 128 -6.89 -13.80 4.03
C VAL A 128 -5.65 -14.23 3.25
N PHE A 129 -5.44 -15.53 3.07
CA PHE A 129 -4.29 -16.07 2.35
C PHE A 129 -4.26 -15.61 0.88
N ALA A 130 -5.40 -15.68 0.19
CA ALA A 130 -5.52 -15.17 -1.17
C ALA A 130 -5.17 -13.68 -1.27
N VAL A 131 -5.69 -12.86 -0.34
CA VAL A 131 -5.40 -11.42 -0.32
C VAL A 131 -3.90 -11.14 -0.08
N VAL A 132 -3.28 -11.87 0.84
CA VAL A 132 -1.84 -11.79 1.11
C VAL A 132 -1.01 -12.12 -0.15
N LEU A 133 -1.36 -13.18 -0.89
CA LEU A 133 -0.64 -13.55 -2.11
C LEU A 133 -0.70 -12.43 -3.17
N VAL A 134 -1.88 -11.83 -3.38
CA VAL A 134 -2.05 -10.75 -4.37
C VAL A 134 -1.22 -9.54 -4.00
N HIS A 135 -1.29 -9.08 -2.74
CA HIS A 135 -0.48 -7.94 -2.31
C HIS A 135 1.02 -8.24 -2.35
N ALA A 136 1.41 -9.47 -1.99
CA ALA A 136 2.80 -9.88 -2.03
C ALA A 136 3.34 -9.88 -3.47
N THR A 137 2.58 -10.34 -4.47
CA THR A 137 3.01 -10.31 -5.88
C THR A 137 3.39 -8.90 -6.32
N HIS A 138 2.61 -7.87 -5.96
CA HIS A 138 2.95 -6.48 -6.28
C HIS A 138 4.16 -5.97 -5.47
N GLY A 139 4.19 -6.27 -4.18
CA GLY A 139 5.29 -5.84 -3.30
C GLY A 139 6.63 -6.48 -3.66
N LEU A 140 6.63 -7.73 -4.12
CA LEU A 140 7.82 -8.51 -4.46
C LEU A 140 8.64 -7.87 -5.57
N VAL A 141 7.99 -7.26 -6.56
CA VAL A 141 8.69 -6.58 -7.65
C VAL A 141 9.64 -5.53 -7.10
N PHE A 142 9.16 -4.65 -6.23
CA PHE A 142 10.00 -3.60 -5.65
C PHE A 142 10.90 -4.13 -4.55
N SER A 143 10.42 -5.03 -3.70
CA SER A 143 11.21 -5.52 -2.55
C SER A 143 12.44 -6.32 -2.98
N VAL A 144 12.37 -7.10 -4.07
CA VAL A 144 13.53 -7.83 -4.62
C VAL A 144 14.58 -6.85 -5.13
N TRP A 145 14.16 -5.80 -5.84
CA TRP A 145 15.07 -4.78 -6.37
C TRP A 145 15.73 -3.97 -5.26
N ILE A 146 14.95 -3.56 -4.25
CA ILE A 146 15.47 -2.83 -3.08
C ILE A 146 16.44 -3.72 -2.30
N ALA A 147 16.09 -4.99 -2.05
CA ALA A 147 16.97 -5.93 -1.37
C ALA A 147 18.27 -6.16 -2.15
N ALA A 148 18.19 -6.36 -3.47
CA ALA A 148 19.37 -6.52 -4.31
C ALA A 148 20.28 -5.27 -4.29
N ALA A 149 19.70 -4.07 -4.36
CA ALA A 149 20.46 -2.82 -4.27
C ALA A 149 21.11 -2.65 -2.89
N ALA A 150 20.37 -2.93 -1.82
CA ALA A 150 20.86 -2.85 -0.46
C ALA A 150 22.02 -3.84 -0.21
N PHE A 151 21.86 -5.10 -0.62
CA PHE A 151 22.95 -6.07 -0.52
C PHE A 151 24.16 -5.64 -1.37
N ALA A 152 23.96 -5.16 -2.60
CA ALA A 152 25.05 -4.73 -3.47
C ALA A 152 25.86 -3.55 -2.91
N ALA A 153 25.24 -2.68 -2.10
CA ALA A 153 25.85 -1.47 -1.56
C ALA A 153 26.75 -1.69 -0.34
N VAL A 154 26.62 -2.83 0.34
CA VAL A 154 27.54 -3.23 1.42
C VAL A 154 28.78 -3.86 0.79
N ASP A 155 29.94 -3.81 1.45
CA ASP A 155 31.14 -4.55 1.03
C ASP A 155 31.11 -6.00 1.53
#